data_AF-A0A523C105-F1
#
_entry.id   AF-A0A523C105-F1
#
_cell.length_a   1.000
_cell.length_b   1.000
_cell.length_c   1.000
_cell.angle_alpha   90.00
_cell.angle_beta   90.00
_cell.angle_gamma   90.00
#
_symmetry.space_group_name_H-M   'P 1'
#
loop_
_entity.id
_entity.type
_entity.pdbx_description
1 polymer ?
#
loop_
_entity_poly.entity_id
_entity_poly.type
_entity_poly.pdbx_seq_one_letter_code
_entity_poly.pdbx_strand_id
1 'polypeptide(L)'
;MHIFQAPGIYRIKEIMGGGSRVHYLLQPNENLEVVAFRFGARLEELRAANPVLPGGEAYPGMIIEVPGYRQPDLPPEGYIPYVVQPGDTLFRISRRFNIDLDRLVTQNPQIVNPDLIWPGQIIYLIYLGY
;
A
#
# COMPACT_ATOMS: atom_id res chain seq x y z
N MET A 1 -3.98 17.07 -12.48
CA MET A 1 -3.71 15.63 -12.21
C MET A 1 -3.11 15.55 -10.82
N HIS A 2 -3.90 15.30 -9.78
CA HIS A 2 -3.38 15.17 -8.41
C HIS A 2 -2.95 13.73 -8.20
N ILE A 3 -1.64 13.52 -8.28
CA ILE A 3 -0.96 12.27 -7.94
C ILE A 3 -0.78 12.26 -6.42
N PHE A 4 -1.65 11.56 -5.70
CA PHE A 4 -1.36 11.16 -4.33
C PHE A 4 -0.45 9.93 -4.42
N GLN A 5 0.85 10.11 -4.19
CA GLN A 5 1.83 9.02 -4.23
C GLN A 5 2.33 8.75 -2.81
N ALA A 6 2.03 7.56 -2.29
CA ALA A 6 2.85 7.00 -1.23
C ALA A 6 4.20 6.63 -1.83
N PRO A 7 5.35 6.87 -1.16
CA PRO A 7 6.64 6.37 -1.63
C PRO A 7 6.55 4.90 -2.03
N GLY A 8 6.85 4.62 -3.30
CA GLY A 8 6.80 3.30 -3.89
C GLY A 8 5.50 2.95 -4.63
N ILE A 9 4.40 3.67 -4.46
CA ILE A 9 3.13 3.40 -5.17
C ILE A 9 2.82 4.53 -6.16
N TYR A 10 2.71 4.15 -7.44
CA TYR A 10 2.35 5.00 -8.56
C TYR A 10 0.99 4.55 -9.11
N ARG A 11 0.00 5.44 -9.09
CA ARG A 11 -1.28 5.17 -9.76
C ARG A 11 -1.26 5.66 -11.19
N ILE A 12 -1.62 4.77 -12.12
CA ILE A 12 -1.87 5.12 -13.51
C ILE A 12 -3.36 4.88 -13.77
N LYS A 13 -4.11 5.96 -13.97
CA LYS A 13 -5.52 5.88 -14.40
C LYS A 13 -5.53 5.69 -15.90
N GLU A 14 -5.63 4.45 -16.38
CA GLU A 14 -5.87 4.22 -17.81
C GLU A 14 -7.25 4.75 -18.19
N ILE A 15 -7.27 5.68 -19.16
CA ILE A 15 -8.47 6.43 -19.57
C ILE A 15 -9.37 5.63 -20.53
N MET A 16 -9.03 4.37 -20.83
CA MET A 16 -9.78 3.51 -21.74
C MET A 16 -9.96 2.11 -21.12
N GLY A 17 -11.09 1.92 -20.42
CA GLY A 17 -11.59 0.58 -20.10
C GLY A 17 -11.19 -0.03 -18.75
N GLY A 18 -11.68 0.55 -17.64
CA GLY A 18 -12.28 -0.28 -16.59
C GLY A 18 -11.45 -0.76 -15.39
N GLY A 19 -10.22 -0.31 -15.18
CA GLY A 19 -9.48 -0.65 -13.96
C GLY A 19 -8.42 0.37 -13.56
N SER A 20 -8.42 0.82 -12.29
CA SER A 20 -7.28 1.53 -11.72
C SER A 20 -6.11 0.54 -11.61
N ARG A 21 -5.06 0.71 -12.43
CA ARG A 21 -3.83 -0.07 -12.30
C ARG A 21 -2.91 0.59 -11.28
N VAL A 22 -2.41 -0.21 -10.35
CA VAL A 22 -1.44 0.22 -9.35
C VAL A 22 -0.08 -0.30 -9.78
N HIS A 23 0.86 0.61 -9.97
CA HIS A 23 2.25 0.30 -10.22
C HIS A 23 3.03 0.48 -8.92
N TYR A 24 3.85 -0.51 -8.58
CA TYR A 24 4.64 -0.53 -7.36
C TYR A 24 6.13 -0.60 -7.71
N LEU A 25 6.90 0.34 -7.19
CA LEU A 25 8.36 0.30 -7.21
C LEU A 25 8.84 -0.57 -6.05
N LEU A 26 9.44 -1.72 -6.38
CA LEU A 26 10.05 -2.60 -5.39
C LEU A 26 11.12 -1.85 -4.60
N GLN A 27 10.99 -1.90 -3.28
CA GLN A 27 11.96 -1.38 -2.34
C GLN A 27 13.15 -2.35 -2.19
N PRO A 28 14.28 -1.88 -1.61
CA PRO A 28 15.40 -2.75 -1.28
C PRO A 28 14.96 -3.97 -0.45
N ASN A 29 15.47 -5.15 -0.80
CA ASN A 29 15.17 -6.44 -0.17
C ASN A 29 13.74 -6.96 -0.36
N GLU A 30 12.98 -6.44 -1.32
CA GLU A 30 11.69 -7.01 -1.72
C GLU A 30 11.80 -7.91 -2.94
N ASN A 31 10.85 -8.84 -3.04
CA ASN A 31 10.61 -9.69 -4.20
C ASN A 31 9.09 -9.82 -4.43
N LEU A 32 8.68 -10.53 -5.48
CA LEU A 32 7.25 -10.73 -5.80
C LEU A 32 6.46 -11.44 -4.70
N GLU A 33 7.07 -12.33 -3.94
CA GLU A 33 6.39 -13.05 -2.85
C GLU A 33 6.02 -12.09 -1.72
N VAL A 34 6.96 -11.23 -1.33
CA VAL A 34 6.74 -10.18 -0.33
C VAL A 34 5.65 -9.23 -0.82
N VAL A 35 5.69 -8.79 -2.08
CA VAL A 35 4.65 -7.91 -2.62
C VAL A 35 3.29 -8.60 -2.64
N ALA A 36 3.20 -9.84 -3.15
CA ALA A 36 1.96 -10.60 -3.19
C ALA A 36 1.33 -10.69 -1.79
N PHE A 37 2.14 -11.04 -0.78
CA PHE A 37 1.71 -11.06 0.61
C PHE A 37 1.23 -9.71 1.13
N ARG A 38 1.98 -8.62 0.88
CA ARG A 38 1.62 -7.26 1.34
C ARG A 38 0.33 -6.73 0.75
N PHE A 39 0.11 -7.01 -0.53
CA PHE A 39 -1.01 -6.49 -1.29
C PHE A 39 -2.21 -7.45 -1.30
N GLY A 40 -2.11 -8.60 -0.61
CA GLY A 40 -3.14 -9.64 -0.61
C GLY A 40 -3.41 -10.25 -1.99
N ALA A 41 -2.43 -10.16 -2.89
CA ALA A 41 -2.50 -10.71 -4.23
C ALA A 41 -1.98 -12.16 -4.25
N ARG A 42 -2.43 -12.96 -5.21
CA ARG A 42 -1.81 -14.27 -5.44
C ARG A 42 -0.52 -14.08 -6.23
N LEU A 43 0.54 -14.79 -5.85
CA LEU A 43 1.84 -14.72 -6.54
C LEU A 43 1.71 -14.98 -8.04
N GLU A 44 0.91 -15.98 -8.44
CA GLU A 44 0.70 -16.32 -9.84
C GLU A 44 -0.06 -15.23 -10.61
N GLU A 45 -1.03 -14.58 -9.97
CA GLU A 45 -1.74 -13.42 -10.58
C GLU A 45 -0.78 -12.24 -10.75
N LEU A 46 0.10 -12.00 -9.76
CA LEU A 46 1.12 -10.98 -9.83
C LEU A 46 2.15 -11.26 -10.94
N ARG A 47 2.63 -12.49 -11.08
CA ARG A 47 3.55 -12.88 -12.16
C ARG A 47 2.90 -12.76 -13.54
N ALA A 48 1.64 -13.20 -13.66
CA ALA A 48 0.89 -13.12 -14.92
C ALA A 48 0.64 -11.66 -15.36
N ALA A 49 0.45 -10.74 -14.41
CA ALA A 49 0.34 -9.31 -14.68
C ALA A 49 1.68 -8.67 -15.09
N ASN A 50 2.82 -9.32 -14.84
CA ASN A 50 4.17 -8.79 -15.08
C ASN A 50 5.00 -9.69 -16.02
N PRO A 51 4.56 -9.94 -17.26
CA PRO A 51 5.22 -10.87 -18.19
C PRO A 51 6.61 -10.39 -18.66
N VAL A 52 6.92 -9.11 -18.45
CA VAL A 52 8.21 -8.49 -18.85
C VAL A 52 9.34 -8.78 -17.86
N LEU A 53 9.04 -9.41 -16.72
CA LEU A 53 10.04 -9.70 -15.69
C LEU A 53 11.00 -10.80 -16.15
N PRO A 54 12.32 -10.58 -16.06
CA PRO A 54 13.32 -11.57 -16.48
C PRO A 54 13.21 -12.81 -15.59
N GLY A 55 13.00 -13.98 -16.20
CA GLY A 55 12.78 -15.24 -15.46
C GLY A 55 11.49 -15.27 -14.63
N GLY A 56 10.63 -14.26 -14.74
CA GLY A 56 9.46 -14.10 -13.88
C GLY A 56 9.80 -13.65 -12.46
N GLU A 57 10.99 -13.09 -12.24
CA GLU A 57 11.43 -12.54 -10.96
C GLU A 57 11.46 -11.01 -11.00
N ALA A 58 11.10 -10.36 -9.89
CA ALA A 58 11.25 -8.92 -9.73
C ALA A 58 12.38 -8.60 -8.76
N TYR A 59 13.21 -7.64 -9.16
CA TYR A 59 14.34 -7.16 -8.38
C TYR A 59 14.06 -5.77 -7.80
N PRO A 60 14.69 -5.40 -6.67
CA PRO A 60 14.59 -4.05 -6.12
C PRO A 60 14.83 -2.95 -7.17
N GLY A 61 14.00 -1.92 -7.16
CA GLY A 61 14.02 -0.83 -8.13
C GLY A 61 13.19 -1.09 -9.41
N MET A 62 12.66 -2.29 -9.60
CA MET A 62 11.69 -2.53 -10.68
C MET A 62 10.32 -1.98 -10.34
N ILE A 63 9.61 -1.49 -11.36
CA ILE A 63 8.19 -1.14 -11.25
C ILE A 63 7.37 -2.33 -11.76
N ILE A 64 6.46 -2.83 -10.94
CA ILE A 64 5.55 -3.92 -11.26
C ILE A 64 4.09 -3.47 -11.20
N GLU A 65 3.22 -4.09 -11.97
CA GLU A 65 1.77 -3.98 -11.84
C GLU A 65 1.28 -4.89 -10.71
N VAL A 66 0.47 -4.36 -9.80
CA VAL A 66 -0.18 -5.14 -8.74
C VAL A 66 -1.67 -5.26 -9.06
N PRO A 67 -2.12 -6.38 -9.67
CA PRO A 67 -3.51 -6.55 -10.08
C PRO A 67 -4.44 -6.66 -8.86
N GLY A 68 -5.65 -6.14 -8.98
CA GLY A 68 -6.69 -6.29 -7.96
C GLY A 68 -6.47 -5.46 -6.69
N TYR A 69 -5.35 -4.74 -6.54
CA TYR A 69 -5.15 -3.86 -5.41
C TYR A 69 -6.03 -2.61 -5.52
N ARG A 70 -7.10 -2.59 -4.73
CA ARG A 70 -7.96 -1.43 -4.52
C ARG A 70 -7.57 -0.75 -3.23
N GLN A 71 -6.46 0.00 -3.23
CA GLN A 71 -6.33 1.04 -2.22
C GLN A 71 -7.44 2.07 -2.50
N PRO A 72 -8.21 2.54 -1.49
CA PRO A 72 -9.19 3.59 -1.71
C PRO A 72 -8.53 4.79 -2.38
N ASP A 73 -9.12 5.25 -3.50
CA ASP A 73 -8.54 6.33 -4.31
C ASP A 73 -8.40 7.64 -3.55
N LEU A 74 -9.24 7.79 -2.51
CA LEU A 74 -9.21 8.86 -1.53
C LEU A 74 -9.45 8.26 -0.14
N PRO A 75 -8.81 8.81 0.91
CA PRO A 75 -9.24 8.52 2.28
C PRO A 75 -10.74 8.84 2.42
N PRO A 76 -11.51 8.08 3.21
CA PRO A 76 -12.86 8.50 3.58
C PRO A 76 -12.83 9.92 4.16
N GLU A 77 -13.92 10.67 3.98
CA GLU A 77 -14.01 12.03 4.50
C GLU A 77 -13.72 12.05 6.02
N GLY A 78 -12.88 12.99 6.47
CA GLY A 78 -12.41 13.06 7.86
C GLY A 78 -11.17 12.22 8.19
N TYR A 79 -10.59 11.52 7.20
CA TYR A 79 -9.34 10.77 7.36
C TYR A 79 -8.17 11.42 6.60
N ILE A 80 -6.99 11.35 7.19
CA ILE A 80 -5.71 11.75 6.62
C ILE A 80 -4.93 10.46 6.27
N PRO A 81 -4.47 10.31 5.01
CA PRO A 81 -3.65 9.17 4.65
C PRO A 81 -2.25 9.36 5.25
N TYR A 82 -1.73 8.33 5.90
CA TYR A 82 -0.36 8.26 6.37
C TYR A 82 0.36 7.12 5.67
N VAL A 83 1.55 7.41 5.18
CA VAL A 83 2.41 6.40 4.58
C VAL A 83 3.36 5.89 5.65
N VAL A 84 3.25 4.60 5.96
CA VAL A 84 4.11 3.91 6.92
C VAL A 84 5.57 4.08 6.50
N GLN A 85 6.40 4.48 7.44
CA GLN A 85 7.84 4.71 7.25
C GLN A 85 8.65 3.52 7.78
N PRO A 86 9.93 3.37 7.36
CA PRO A 86 10.82 2.39 7.96
C PRO A 86 10.90 2.51 9.49
N GLY A 87 10.64 1.40 10.18
CA GLY A 87 10.66 1.32 11.65
C GLY A 87 9.37 1.73 12.35
N ASP A 88 8.32 2.13 11.61
CA ASP A 88 7.01 2.37 12.19
C ASP A 88 6.36 1.08 12.69
N THR A 89 5.57 1.23 13.76
CA THR A 89 4.57 0.26 14.21
C THR A 89 3.27 1.02 14.45
N LEU A 90 2.11 0.33 14.43
CA LEU A 90 0.85 1.01 14.74
C LEU A 90 0.88 1.67 16.13
N PHE A 91 1.57 1.06 17.11
CA PHE A 91 1.79 1.67 18.42
C PHE A 91 2.61 2.97 18.35
N ARG A 92 3.73 2.99 17.62
CA ARG A 92 4.54 4.21 17.49
C ARG A 92 3.79 5.32 16.76
N ILE A 93 3.04 4.97 15.72
CA ILE A 93 2.21 5.89 14.96
C ILE A 93 1.10 6.45 15.86
N SER A 94 0.37 5.60 16.59
CA SER A 94 -0.73 6.02 17.46
C SER A 94 -0.24 7.01 18.52
N ARG A 95 0.91 6.74 19.15
CA ARG A 95 1.57 7.65 20.10
C ARG A 95 2.01 8.97 19.47
N ARG A 96 2.55 8.94 18.24
CA ARG A 96 3.01 10.13 17.53
C ARG A 96 1.86 11.08 17.18
N PHE A 97 0.73 10.53 16.76
CA PHE A 97 -0.44 11.30 16.34
C PHE A 97 -1.49 11.48 17.45
N ASN A 98 -1.19 11.02 18.67
CA ASN A 98 -2.11 11.04 19.81
C ASN A 98 -3.47 10.39 19.49
N ILE A 99 -3.43 9.26 18.78
CA ILE A 99 -4.59 8.43 18.44
C ILE A 99 -4.55 7.21 19.35
N ASP A 100 -5.71 6.78 19.84
CA ASP A 100 -5.84 5.52 20.56
C ASP A 100 -5.47 4.32 19.65
N LEU A 101 -4.72 3.34 20.17
CA LEU A 101 -4.23 2.24 19.33
C LEU A 101 -5.39 1.39 18.79
N ASP A 102 -6.34 0.99 19.65
CA ASP A 102 -7.51 0.20 19.24
C ASP A 102 -8.34 0.95 18.20
N ARG A 103 -8.47 2.27 18.35
CA ARG A 103 -9.09 3.12 17.34
C ARG A 103 -8.33 3.11 16.01
N LEU A 104 -7.00 3.24 16.04
CA LEU A 104 -6.20 3.21 14.82
C LEU A 104 -6.34 1.86 14.10
N VAL A 105 -6.38 0.76 14.85
CA VAL A 105 -6.57 -0.60 14.30
C VAL A 105 -7.95 -0.76 13.67
N THR A 106 -9.01 -0.42 14.40
CA THR A 106 -10.41 -0.57 13.91
C THR A 106 -10.71 0.32 12.70
N GLN A 107 -10.03 1.47 12.58
CA GLN A 107 -10.12 2.36 11.43
C GLN A 107 -9.43 1.85 10.17
N ASN A 108 -8.55 0.88 10.31
CA ASN A 108 -7.78 0.32 9.22
C ASN A 108 -8.11 -1.16 9.02
N PRO A 109 -9.37 -1.52 8.68
CA PRO A 109 -9.79 -2.91 8.50
C PRO A 109 -9.08 -3.62 7.33
N GLN A 110 -8.41 -2.86 6.45
CA GLN A 110 -7.52 -3.42 5.43
C GLN A 110 -6.25 -4.06 6.01
N ILE A 111 -5.91 -3.79 7.28
CA ILE A 111 -4.78 -4.39 7.98
C ILE A 111 -5.27 -5.67 8.66
N VAL A 112 -4.95 -6.82 8.07
CA VAL A 112 -5.35 -8.13 8.59
C VAL A 112 -4.64 -8.46 9.91
N ASN A 113 -3.35 -8.12 10.00
CA ASN A 113 -2.54 -8.30 11.21
C ASN A 113 -2.00 -6.94 11.67
N PRO A 114 -2.51 -6.37 12.77
CA PRO A 114 -2.08 -5.07 13.31
C PRO A 114 -0.60 -4.97 13.68
N ASP A 115 0.03 -6.10 14.01
CA ASP A 115 1.46 -6.15 14.35
C ASP A 115 2.36 -6.13 13.10
N LEU A 116 1.76 -6.25 11.91
CA LEU A 116 2.48 -6.38 10.65
C LEU A 116 2.04 -5.30 9.66
N ILE A 117 2.73 -4.16 9.73
CA ILE A 117 2.66 -3.09 8.73
C ILE A 117 3.99 -2.95 8.01
N TRP A 118 3.96 -2.39 6.80
CA TRP A 118 5.16 -2.29 5.96
C TRP A 118 5.42 -0.87 5.48
N PRO A 119 6.69 -0.46 5.30
CA PRO A 119 7.01 0.82 4.69
C PRO A 119 6.33 0.97 3.31
N GLY A 120 5.77 2.16 3.06
CA GLY A 120 4.99 2.44 1.85
C GLY A 120 3.51 2.05 1.94
N GLN A 121 3.09 1.27 2.93
CA GLN A 121 1.68 0.99 3.18
C GLN A 121 0.94 2.27 3.56
N ILE A 122 -0.24 2.51 2.97
CA ILE A 122 -1.11 3.60 3.38
C ILE A 122 -2.06 3.11 4.47
N ILE A 123 -2.10 3.85 5.56
CA ILE A 123 -3.10 3.73 6.61
C ILE A 123 -3.84 5.06 6.75
N TYR A 124 -4.99 5.03 7.39
CA TYR A 124 -5.85 6.18 7.60
C TYR A 124 -5.80 6.60 9.05
N LEU A 125 -5.46 7.87 9.27
CA LEU A 125 -5.49 8.53 10.56
C LEU A 125 -6.76 9.39 10.60
N ILE A 126 -7.61 9.24 11.60
CA ILE A 126 -8.74 10.16 11.77
C ILE A 126 -8.26 11.51 12.29
N TYR A 127 -8.81 12.59 11.75
CA TYR A 127 -8.68 13.91 12.38
C TYR A 127 -9.87 14.12 13.32
N LEU A 128 -9.64 14.10 14.64
CA LEU A 128 -10.56 14.77 15.54
C LEU A 128 -10.15 16.23 15.60
N GLY A 129 -10.90 17.09 14.92
CA GLY A 129 -10.86 18.52 15.22
C GLY A 129 -11.29 18.70 16.66
N TYR A 130 -10.34 19.10 17.50
CA TYR A 130 -10.59 19.65 18.83
C TYR A 130 -10.47 21.17 18.76
#